data_AF-A0A518DNY9-F1
#
_entry.id   AF-A0A518DNY9-F1
#
_cell.length_a   1.000
_cell.length_b   1.000
_cell.length_c   1.000
_cell.angle_alpha   90.00
_cell.angle_beta   90.00
_cell.angle_gamma   90.00
#
_symmetry.space_group_name_H-M   'P 1'
#
loop_
_entity.id
_entity.type
_entity.pdbx_description
1 polymer ?
#
loop_
_entity_poly.entity_id
_entity_poly.type
_entity_poly.pdbx_seq_one_letter_code
_entity_poly.pdbx_strand_id
1 'polypeptide(L)'
;MADMSTKTVFTTGEAAKICKVSQQTIIRCFDNGSLKGFRVPGSRFRRIPRDQLFEFMKINGIPTDALESGKRKVLIVDDEEDLVELLSDVFAKDPRFEIKTANNGFDAGMQVREFRPDLVILDVMLPDINGKEVCQRIRSDDSLEAVKIICISGMVEQDKVADLKNAGANDFMHKPLDVDRLLDRACELLDIERSVTH
;
A
#
# COMPACT_ATOMS: atom_id res chain seq x y z
N MET A 1 9.81 8.86 -21.63
CA MET A 1 10.47 8.92 -20.30
C MET A 1 10.69 7.49 -19.84
N ALA A 2 11.88 7.14 -19.37
CA ALA A 2 12.15 5.78 -18.90
C ALA A 2 11.33 5.52 -17.63
N ASP A 3 10.64 4.38 -17.58
CA ASP A 3 9.88 3.92 -16.43
C ASP A 3 10.84 3.71 -15.24
N MET A 4 10.73 4.57 -14.23
CA MET A 4 11.58 4.55 -13.04
C MET A 4 11.13 3.48 -12.02
N SER A 5 9.96 2.86 -12.23
CA SER A 5 9.41 1.85 -11.33
C SER A 5 10.23 0.56 -11.35
N THR A 6 10.76 0.13 -12.49
CA THR A 6 11.56 -1.11 -12.62
C THR A 6 13.07 -0.91 -12.45
N LYS A 7 13.52 0.33 -12.28
CA LYS A 7 14.94 0.66 -12.20
C LYS A 7 15.56 0.25 -10.87
N THR A 8 16.67 -0.49 -10.92
CA THR A 8 17.38 -1.02 -9.74
C THR A 8 18.53 -0.14 -9.25
N VAL A 9 19.04 0.77 -10.08
CA VAL A 9 20.17 1.67 -9.74
C VAL A 9 19.93 3.07 -10.27
N PHE A 10 20.11 4.07 -9.42
CA PHE A 10 19.88 5.49 -9.70
C PHE A 10 21.17 6.28 -9.77
N THR A 11 21.17 7.31 -10.63
CA THR A 11 22.15 8.39 -10.58
C THR A 11 21.79 9.39 -9.48
N THR A 12 22.74 10.26 -9.09
CA THR A 12 22.45 11.32 -8.10
C THR A 12 21.37 12.28 -8.58
N GLY A 13 21.28 12.54 -9.89
CA GLY A 13 20.26 13.41 -10.47
C GLY A 13 18.87 12.77 -10.43
N GLU A 14 18.77 11.46 -10.67
CA GLU A 14 17.50 10.72 -10.56
C GLU A 14 17.06 10.60 -9.11
N ALA A 15 17.97 10.24 -8.20
CA ALA A 15 17.69 10.20 -6.77
C ALA A 15 17.23 11.56 -6.23
N ALA A 16 17.82 12.65 -6.70
CA ALA A 16 17.42 14.01 -6.31
C ALA A 16 15.99 14.34 -6.75
N LYS A 17 15.61 13.96 -7.97
CA LYS A 17 14.23 14.10 -8.46
C LYS A 17 13.24 13.31 -7.62
N ILE A 18 13.57 12.04 -7.32
CA ILE A 18 12.75 11.15 -6.47
C ILE A 18 12.55 11.76 -5.08
N CYS A 19 13.64 12.19 -4.43
CA CYS A 19 13.61 12.74 -3.09
C CYS A 19 13.11 14.19 -3.03
N LYS A 20 12.76 14.83 -4.16
CA LYS A 20 12.38 16.25 -4.26
C LYS A 20 13.41 17.20 -3.62
N VAL A 21 14.72 16.91 -3.75
CA VAL A 21 15.83 17.73 -3.22
C VAL A 21 16.83 18.11 -4.31
N SER A 22 17.80 18.97 -3.98
CA SER A 22 18.88 19.29 -4.91
C SER A 22 19.81 18.10 -5.14
N GLN A 23 20.39 18.01 -6.36
CA GLN A 23 21.41 17.00 -6.66
C GLN A 23 22.64 17.14 -5.74
N GLN A 24 22.98 18.36 -5.31
CA GLN A 24 24.08 18.60 -4.36
C GLN A 24 23.79 18.00 -2.98
N THR A 25 22.53 18.03 -2.53
CA THR A 25 22.11 17.39 -1.27
C THR A 25 22.37 15.89 -1.32
N ILE A 26 21.92 15.21 -2.39
CA ILE A 26 22.17 13.77 -2.59
C ILE A 26 23.66 13.46 -2.68
N ILE A 27 24.44 14.29 -3.39
CA ILE A 27 25.90 14.12 -3.45
C ILE A 27 26.54 14.23 -2.07
N ARG A 28 26.13 15.21 -1.25
CA ARG A 28 26.64 15.39 0.11
C ARG A 28 26.27 14.23 1.02
N CYS A 29 25.02 13.77 0.98
CA CYS A 29 24.56 12.59 1.72
C CYS A 29 25.28 11.31 1.27
N PHE A 30 25.65 11.19 0.00
CA PHE A 30 26.45 10.07 -0.45
C PHE A 30 27.89 10.16 0.06
N ASP A 31 28.50 11.34 -0.05
CA ASP A 31 29.92 11.55 0.27
C ASP A 31 30.20 11.48 1.77
N ASN A 32 29.24 11.84 2.62
CA ASN A 32 29.34 11.70 4.08
C ASN A 32 28.89 10.31 4.59
N GLY A 33 28.46 9.41 3.70
CA GLY A 33 28.04 8.05 4.03
C GLY A 33 26.59 7.90 4.52
N SER A 34 25.81 8.97 4.63
CA SER A 34 24.39 8.90 5.02
C SER A 34 23.52 8.21 3.96
N LEU A 35 23.93 8.24 2.69
CA LEU A 35 23.29 7.53 1.58
C LEU A 35 24.31 6.57 0.95
N LYS A 36 24.09 5.28 1.13
CA LYS A 36 24.99 4.23 0.65
C LYS A 36 24.87 4.02 -0.87
N GLY A 37 25.97 3.57 -1.46
CA GLY A 37 26.05 3.17 -2.87
C GLY A 37 27.50 3.04 -3.31
N PHE A 38 27.76 3.11 -4.63
CA PHE A 38 29.11 2.92 -5.17
C PHE A 38 29.49 3.99 -6.20
N ARG A 39 30.80 4.19 -6.38
CA ARG A 39 31.34 5.00 -7.49
C ARG A 39 31.64 4.09 -8.67
N VAL A 40 31.39 4.60 -9.88
CA VAL A 40 31.78 3.89 -11.10
C VAL A 40 33.31 3.91 -11.21
N PRO A 41 33.99 2.75 -11.39
CA PRO A 41 35.44 2.70 -11.55
C PRO A 41 35.94 3.64 -12.64
N GLY A 42 37.01 4.40 -12.37
CA GLY A 42 37.57 5.36 -13.32
C GLY A 42 36.72 6.63 -13.54
N SER A 43 35.65 6.84 -12.77
CA SER A 43 34.77 8.00 -12.92
C SER A 43 34.38 8.64 -11.58
N ARG A 44 33.96 9.90 -11.62
CA ARG A 44 33.41 10.63 -10.47
C ARG A 44 31.92 10.34 -10.24
N PHE A 45 31.28 9.58 -11.13
CA PHE A 45 29.85 9.30 -11.05
C PHE A 45 29.52 8.33 -9.92
N ARG A 46 28.47 8.67 -9.17
CA ARG A 46 27.91 7.86 -8.09
C ARG A 46 26.70 7.08 -8.62
N ARG A 47 26.48 5.90 -8.04
CA ARG A 47 25.35 5.01 -8.30
C ARG A 47 24.76 4.58 -6.98
N ILE A 48 23.45 4.72 -6.88
CA ILE A 48 22.68 4.51 -5.66
C ILE A 48 21.70 3.36 -5.93
N PRO A 49 21.90 2.18 -5.33
CA PRO A 49 20.95 1.07 -5.43
C PRO A 49 19.56 1.47 -4.90
N ARG A 50 18.50 0.87 -5.47
CA ARG A 50 17.10 1.19 -5.12
C ARG A 50 16.80 1.00 -3.64
N ASP A 51 17.19 -0.14 -3.08
CA ASP A 51 17.05 -0.51 -1.67
C ASP A 51 17.73 0.52 -0.75
N GLN A 52 18.93 0.96 -1.12
CA GLN A 52 19.68 1.97 -0.34
C GLN A 52 19.02 3.35 -0.42
N LEU A 53 18.45 3.72 -1.57
CA LEU A 53 17.70 4.97 -1.71
C LEU A 53 16.38 4.91 -0.94
N PHE A 54 15.67 3.79 -1.00
CA PHE A 54 14.44 3.55 -0.26
C PHE A 54 14.66 3.59 1.26
N GLU A 55 15.69 2.91 1.76
CA GLU A 55 16.07 2.93 3.18
C GLU A 55 16.43 4.35 3.63
N PHE A 56 17.22 5.08 2.82
CA PHE A 56 17.54 6.49 3.09
C PHE A 56 16.28 7.35 3.17
N MET A 57 15.34 7.18 2.24
CA MET A 57 14.09 7.93 2.22
C MET A 57 13.27 7.66 3.47
N LYS A 58 13.11 6.38 3.85
CA LYS A 58 12.38 5.97 5.06
C LYS A 58 13.00 6.56 6.34
N ILE A 59 14.32 6.48 6.50
CA ILE A 59 15.03 6.99 7.69
C ILE A 59 14.89 8.52 7.82
N ASN A 60 14.83 9.23 6.70
CA ASN A 60 14.75 10.69 6.68
C ASN A 60 13.31 11.22 6.53
N GLY A 61 12.30 10.36 6.61
CA GLY A 61 10.89 10.75 6.47
C GLY A 61 10.54 11.31 5.09
N ILE A 62 11.24 10.88 4.03
CA ILE A 62 10.95 11.24 2.65
C ILE A 62 9.93 10.24 2.08
N PRO A 63 8.82 10.69 1.47
CA PRO A 63 7.81 9.80 0.89
C PRO A 63 8.40 8.82 -0.14
N THR A 64 8.12 7.53 0.01
CA THR A 64 8.74 6.45 -0.77
C THR A 64 7.99 6.05 -2.03
N ASP A 65 6.82 6.63 -2.30
CA ASP A 65 5.92 6.30 -3.41
C ASP A 65 6.62 6.23 -4.77
N ALA A 66 7.59 7.13 -4.99
CA ALA A 66 8.37 7.18 -6.23
C ALA A 66 9.32 5.98 -6.42
N LEU A 67 9.58 5.21 -5.36
CA LEU A 67 10.44 4.03 -5.33
C LEU A 67 9.70 2.75 -4.94
N GLU A 68 8.41 2.79 -4.69
CA GLU A 68 7.64 1.57 -4.54
C GLU A 68 7.33 1.03 -5.92
N SER A 69 8.11 0.02 -6.34
CA SER A 69 7.93 -0.66 -7.61
C SER A 69 6.79 -1.66 -7.47
N GLY A 70 5.57 -1.18 -7.57
CA GLY A 70 4.41 -2.04 -7.58
C GLY A 70 3.18 -1.19 -7.57
N LYS A 71 2.20 -1.57 -8.39
CA LYS A 71 0.86 -1.13 -8.08
C LYS A 71 0.51 -1.62 -6.68
N ARG A 72 -0.01 -0.75 -5.84
CA ARG A 72 -0.58 -1.11 -4.55
C ARG A 72 -1.74 -2.05 -4.80
N LYS A 73 -1.61 -3.27 -4.30
CA LYS A 73 -2.58 -4.32 -4.53
C LYS A 73 -3.71 -4.20 -3.51
N VAL A 74 -4.91 -3.90 -3.99
CA VAL A 74 -6.11 -3.77 -3.18
C VAL A 74 -7.03 -4.95 -3.48
N LEU A 75 -7.36 -5.72 -2.44
CA LEU A 75 -8.39 -6.75 -2.52
C LEU A 75 -9.68 -6.21 -1.88
N ILE A 76 -10.75 -6.14 -2.66
CA ILE A 76 -12.08 -5.75 -2.18
C ILE A 76 -12.90 -7.02 -1.98
N VAL A 77 -13.48 -7.18 -0.79
CA VAL A 77 -14.26 -8.35 -0.41
C VAL A 77 -15.61 -7.92 0.13
N ASP A 78 -16.66 -8.12 -0.66
CA ASP A 78 -18.04 -7.76 -0.32
C ASP A 78 -19.00 -8.57 -1.21
N ASP A 79 -20.13 -9.04 -0.69
CA ASP A 79 -21.13 -9.78 -1.46
C ASP A 79 -22.11 -8.86 -2.22
N GLU A 80 -22.14 -7.56 -1.89
CA GLU A 80 -22.89 -6.54 -2.63
C GLU A 80 -22.15 -6.13 -3.92
N GLU A 81 -22.50 -6.74 -5.06
CA GLU A 81 -21.85 -6.50 -6.36
C GLU A 81 -21.77 -5.02 -6.75
N ASP A 82 -22.85 -4.25 -6.55
CA ASP A 82 -22.90 -2.81 -6.84
C ASP A 82 -21.85 -2.01 -6.06
N LEU A 83 -21.60 -2.38 -4.80
CA LEU A 83 -20.58 -1.73 -3.98
C LEU A 83 -19.17 -2.15 -4.41
N VAL A 84 -18.97 -3.43 -4.73
CA VAL A 84 -17.70 -3.94 -5.27
C VAL A 84 -17.33 -3.22 -6.56
N GLU A 85 -18.27 -3.04 -7.48
CA GLU A 85 -18.07 -2.34 -8.75
C GLU A 85 -17.74 -0.87 -8.50
N LEU A 86 -18.53 -0.17 -7.66
CA LEU A 86 -18.28 1.23 -7.29
C LEU A 86 -16.87 1.42 -6.71
N LEU A 87 -16.47 0.59 -5.74
CA LEU A 87 -15.16 0.70 -5.11
C LEU A 87 -14.04 0.36 -6.10
N SER A 88 -14.23 -0.66 -6.93
CA SER A 88 -13.26 -1.03 -7.98
C SER A 88 -13.04 0.13 -8.95
N ASP A 89 -14.10 0.74 -9.43
CA ASP A 89 -14.03 1.90 -10.34
C ASP A 89 -13.32 3.09 -9.69
N VAL A 90 -13.61 3.36 -8.42
CA VAL A 90 -13.03 4.50 -7.72
C VAL A 90 -11.53 4.30 -7.46
N PHE A 91 -11.11 3.12 -7.00
CA PHE A 91 -9.69 2.82 -6.83
C PHE A 91 -8.96 2.76 -8.18
N ALA A 92 -9.62 2.27 -9.25
CA ALA A 92 -9.00 2.13 -10.57
C ALA A 92 -8.68 3.47 -11.25
N LYS A 93 -9.28 4.58 -10.79
CA LYS A 93 -8.94 5.94 -11.26
C LYS A 93 -7.49 6.33 -10.97
N ASP A 94 -6.87 5.74 -9.95
CA ASP A 94 -5.46 5.94 -9.66
C ASP A 94 -4.65 4.75 -10.22
N PRO A 95 -3.79 4.97 -11.23
CA PRO A 95 -3.05 3.89 -11.89
C PRO A 95 -2.03 3.19 -10.98
N ARG A 96 -1.79 3.76 -9.79
CA ARG A 96 -0.96 3.14 -8.75
C ARG A 96 -1.67 1.99 -8.05
N PHE A 97 -2.98 1.80 -8.19
CA PHE A 97 -3.66 0.63 -7.64
C PHE A 97 -3.81 -0.51 -8.65
N GLU A 98 -3.67 -1.74 -8.16
CA GLU A 98 -4.07 -2.97 -8.84
C GLU A 98 -5.16 -3.60 -8.00
N ILE A 99 -6.31 -3.87 -8.59
CA ILE A 99 -7.50 -4.25 -7.84
C ILE A 99 -7.87 -5.68 -8.20
N LYS A 100 -8.19 -6.46 -7.17
CA LYS A 100 -8.92 -7.71 -7.30
C LYS A 100 -10.13 -7.68 -6.38
N THR A 101 -11.11 -8.48 -6.72
CA THR A 101 -12.36 -8.59 -5.97
C THR A 101 -12.60 -10.04 -5.55
N ALA A 102 -13.38 -10.22 -4.49
CA ALA A 102 -13.95 -11.49 -4.08
C ALA A 102 -15.34 -11.24 -3.49
N ASN A 103 -16.29 -12.13 -3.75
CA ASN A 103 -17.69 -11.96 -3.32
C ASN A 103 -18.09 -12.90 -2.18
N ASN A 104 -17.13 -13.63 -1.62
CA ASN A 104 -17.32 -14.53 -0.50
C ASN A 104 -15.99 -14.77 0.24
N GLY A 105 -16.09 -15.35 1.44
CA GLY A 105 -14.97 -15.64 2.32
C GLY A 105 -13.96 -16.65 1.78
N PHE A 106 -14.44 -17.67 1.08
CA PHE A 106 -13.58 -18.67 0.46
C PHE A 106 -12.66 -18.06 -0.60
N ASP A 107 -13.24 -17.32 -1.54
CA ASP A 107 -12.51 -16.64 -2.60
C ASP A 107 -11.57 -15.58 -2.02
N ALA A 108 -11.99 -14.86 -0.97
CA ALA A 108 -11.14 -13.91 -0.27
C ALA A 108 -9.87 -14.59 0.28
N GLY A 109 -10.00 -15.74 0.94
CA GLY A 109 -8.86 -16.49 1.47
C GLY A 109 -7.89 -16.95 0.38
N MET A 110 -8.41 -17.37 -0.78
CA MET A 110 -7.60 -17.73 -1.95
C MET A 110 -6.88 -16.52 -2.53
N GLN A 111 -7.61 -15.42 -2.77
CA GLN A 111 -7.05 -14.20 -3.35
C GLN A 111 -5.98 -13.58 -2.44
N VAL A 112 -6.14 -13.58 -1.12
CA VAL A 112 -5.11 -13.04 -0.23
C VAL A 112 -3.77 -13.77 -0.43
N ARG A 113 -3.79 -15.09 -0.64
CA ARG A 113 -2.56 -15.89 -0.83
C ARG A 113 -1.95 -15.74 -2.21
N GLU A 114 -2.76 -15.73 -3.26
CA GLU A 114 -2.30 -15.64 -4.65
C GLU A 114 -1.94 -14.22 -5.06
N PHE A 115 -2.81 -13.26 -4.73
CA PHE A 115 -2.64 -11.88 -5.11
C PHE A 115 -1.60 -11.15 -4.24
N ARG A 116 -1.50 -11.54 -2.96
CA ARG A 116 -0.68 -10.88 -1.94
C ARG A 116 -0.99 -9.38 -1.88
N PRO A 117 -2.22 -9.01 -1.47
CA PRO A 117 -2.64 -7.62 -1.41
C PRO A 117 -1.83 -6.84 -0.37
N ASP A 118 -1.58 -5.56 -0.63
CA ASP A 118 -1.07 -4.62 0.37
C ASP A 118 -2.20 -4.14 1.29
N LEU A 119 -3.43 -4.07 0.75
CA LEU A 119 -4.65 -3.67 1.45
C LEU A 119 -5.80 -4.62 1.14
N VAL A 120 -6.54 -5.03 2.18
CA VAL A 120 -7.81 -5.72 2.08
C VAL A 120 -8.91 -4.80 2.61
N ILE A 121 -9.93 -4.59 1.79
CA ILE A 121 -11.18 -3.92 2.17
C ILE A 121 -12.21 -5.03 2.33
N LEU A 122 -12.69 -5.24 3.55
CA LEU A 122 -13.44 -6.45 3.92
C LEU A 122 -14.79 -6.11 4.54
N ASP A 123 -15.88 -6.56 3.93
CA ASP A 123 -17.15 -6.65 4.64
C ASP A 123 -17.07 -7.71 5.76
N VAL A 124 -17.52 -7.32 6.94
CA VAL A 124 -17.61 -8.20 8.10
C VAL A 124 -18.77 -9.20 7.97
N MET A 125 -19.81 -8.84 7.22
CA MET A 125 -21.08 -9.58 7.09
C MET A 125 -21.15 -10.35 5.77
N LEU A 126 -20.22 -11.29 5.55
CA LEU A 126 -20.28 -12.18 4.39
C LEU A 126 -21.23 -13.37 4.65
N PRO A 127 -21.85 -13.96 3.61
CA PRO A 127 -22.82 -15.04 3.76
C PRO A 127 -22.21 -16.36 4.26
N ASP A 128 -20.92 -16.59 4.01
CA ASP A 128 -20.23 -17.86 4.24
C ASP A 128 -19.17 -17.82 5.35
N ILE A 129 -18.68 -16.63 5.72
CA ILE A 129 -17.67 -16.45 6.76
C ILE A 129 -17.90 -15.17 7.57
N ASN A 130 -17.46 -15.18 8.83
CA ASN A 130 -17.38 -13.95 9.62
C ASN A 130 -16.09 -13.19 9.28
N GLY A 131 -16.16 -11.89 8.97
CA GLY A 131 -14.95 -11.08 8.68
C GLY A 131 -13.90 -11.08 9.79
N LYS A 132 -14.29 -11.33 11.05
CA LYS A 132 -13.35 -11.57 12.16
C LYS A 132 -12.44 -12.78 11.90
N GLU A 133 -12.99 -13.87 11.37
CA GLU A 133 -12.20 -15.06 11.03
C GLU A 133 -11.25 -14.79 9.87
N VAL A 134 -11.67 -14.00 8.87
CA VAL A 134 -10.80 -13.59 7.76
C VAL A 134 -9.60 -12.82 8.32
N CYS A 135 -9.83 -11.84 9.21
CA CYS A 135 -8.75 -11.08 9.86
C CYS A 135 -7.78 -12.01 10.59
N GLN A 136 -8.30 -12.93 11.40
CA GLN A 136 -7.48 -13.89 12.16
C GLN A 136 -6.67 -14.80 11.23
N ARG A 137 -7.26 -15.27 10.13
CA ARG A 137 -6.54 -16.10 9.14
C ARG A 137 -5.41 -15.33 8.48
N ILE A 138 -5.64 -14.07 8.10
CA ILE A 138 -4.58 -13.20 7.56
C ILE A 138 -3.46 -13.01 8.59
N ARG A 139 -3.79 -12.75 9.86
CA ARG A 139 -2.79 -12.56 10.92
C ARG A 139 -2.09 -13.83 11.38
N SER A 140 -2.68 -15.00 11.14
CA SER A 140 -2.05 -16.28 11.46
C SER A 140 -0.94 -16.70 10.48
N ASP A 141 -0.81 -15.98 9.36
CA ASP A 141 0.22 -16.20 8.36
C ASP A 141 1.25 -15.06 8.42
N ASP A 142 2.44 -15.34 8.93
CA ASP A 142 3.53 -14.37 9.08
C ASP A 142 3.89 -13.68 7.74
N SER A 143 3.67 -14.36 6.62
CA SER A 143 3.93 -13.79 5.30
C SER A 143 2.91 -12.73 4.86
N LEU A 144 1.85 -12.52 5.65
CA LEU A 144 0.79 -11.53 5.44
C LEU A 144 0.72 -10.51 6.59
N GLU A 145 1.70 -10.48 7.49
CA GLU A 145 1.72 -9.55 8.63
C GLU A 145 1.62 -8.08 8.19
N ALA A 146 2.25 -7.74 7.06
CA ALA A 146 2.26 -6.37 6.52
C ALA A 146 0.92 -5.93 5.91
N VAL A 147 0.02 -6.87 5.58
CA VAL A 147 -1.24 -6.58 4.89
C VAL A 147 -2.14 -5.71 5.76
N LYS A 148 -2.57 -4.58 5.21
CA LYS A 148 -3.51 -3.67 5.87
C LYS A 148 -4.93 -4.19 5.68
N ILE A 149 -5.77 -4.08 6.70
CA ILE A 149 -7.16 -4.54 6.67
C ILE A 149 -8.05 -3.39 7.12
N ILE A 150 -8.95 -2.94 6.25
CA ILE A 150 -10.05 -2.04 6.58
C ILE A 150 -11.33 -2.88 6.59
N CYS A 151 -11.95 -3.00 7.76
CA CYS A 151 -13.26 -3.64 7.87
C CYS A 151 -14.37 -2.64 7.57
N ILE A 152 -15.40 -3.10 6.89
CA ILE A 152 -16.59 -2.34 6.52
C ILE A 152 -17.82 -3.07 7.04
N SER A 153 -18.81 -2.36 7.58
CA SER A 153 -20.11 -2.99 7.86
C SER A 153 -21.26 -1.99 8.05
N GLY A 154 -22.48 -2.40 7.68
CA GLY A 154 -23.72 -1.67 7.97
C GLY A 154 -24.38 -2.00 9.32
N MET A 155 -24.00 -3.10 9.98
CA MET A 155 -24.70 -3.61 11.18
C MET A 155 -23.76 -4.05 12.31
N VAL A 156 -22.79 -3.22 12.65
CA VAL A 156 -21.82 -3.50 13.72
C VAL A 156 -22.04 -2.53 14.87
N GLU A 157 -22.36 -3.06 16.04
CA GLU A 157 -22.38 -2.30 17.30
C GLU A 157 -20.94 -1.89 17.69
N GLN A 158 -20.77 -0.78 18.41
CA GLN A 158 -19.44 -0.27 18.78
C GLN A 158 -18.56 -1.32 19.49
N ASP A 159 -19.16 -2.18 20.30
CA ASP A 159 -18.44 -3.24 21.03
C ASP A 159 -17.83 -4.29 20.09
N LYS A 160 -18.45 -4.51 18.92
CA LYS A 160 -17.93 -5.44 17.90
C LYS A 160 -16.79 -4.83 17.06
N VAL A 161 -16.63 -3.52 17.04
CA VAL A 161 -15.50 -2.85 16.37
C VAL A 161 -14.19 -3.15 17.10
N ALA A 162 -14.21 -3.13 18.44
CA ALA A 162 -13.04 -3.47 19.25
C ALA A 162 -12.58 -4.91 18.99
N ASP A 163 -13.54 -5.82 18.86
CA ASP A 163 -13.30 -7.22 18.52
C ASP A 163 -12.59 -7.43 17.17
N LEU A 164 -12.96 -6.65 16.15
CA LEU A 164 -12.32 -6.70 14.84
C LEU A 164 -10.88 -6.16 14.88
N LYS A 165 -10.66 -5.07 15.62
CA LYS A 165 -9.30 -4.54 15.84
C LYS A 165 -8.42 -5.54 16.57
N ASN A 166 -8.95 -6.18 17.61
CA ASN A 166 -8.25 -7.25 18.33
C ASN A 166 -7.97 -8.48 17.44
N ALA A 167 -8.83 -8.73 16.45
CA ALA A 167 -8.63 -9.77 15.44
C ALA A 167 -7.62 -9.39 14.34
N GLY A 168 -7.14 -8.15 14.33
CA GLY A 168 -6.07 -7.68 13.44
C GLY A 168 -6.47 -6.64 12.40
N ALA A 169 -7.71 -6.14 12.42
CA ALA A 169 -8.11 -5.03 11.55
C ALA A 169 -7.32 -3.76 11.88
N ASN A 170 -6.84 -3.07 10.85
CA ASN A 170 -6.15 -1.78 11.00
C ASN A 170 -7.14 -0.64 11.14
N ASP A 171 -8.29 -0.75 10.48
CA ASP A 171 -9.34 0.26 10.55
C ASP A 171 -10.74 -0.33 10.40
N PHE A 172 -11.74 0.49 10.69
CA PHE A 172 -13.15 0.14 10.55
C PHE A 172 -13.97 1.33 10.04
N MET A 173 -14.87 1.08 9.08
CA MET A 173 -15.78 2.07 8.53
C MET A 173 -17.23 1.57 8.49
N HIS A 174 -18.19 2.44 8.79
CA HIS A 174 -19.61 2.10 8.71
C HIS A 174 -20.15 2.30 7.28
N LYS A 175 -21.02 1.40 6.83
CA LYS A 175 -21.91 1.65 5.69
C LYS A 175 -23.07 2.57 6.15
N PRO A 176 -23.56 3.50 5.31
CA PRO A 176 -23.11 3.80 3.95
C PRO A 176 -21.72 4.46 3.95
N LEU A 177 -20.86 4.02 3.04
CA LEU A 177 -19.47 4.47 2.98
C LEU A 177 -19.37 5.84 2.32
N ASP A 178 -18.59 6.71 2.95
CA ASP A 178 -17.95 7.82 2.26
C ASP A 178 -16.72 7.29 1.52
N VAL A 179 -16.81 7.19 0.20
CA VAL A 179 -15.75 6.60 -0.63
C VAL A 179 -14.50 7.47 -0.65
N ASP A 180 -14.65 8.80 -0.57
CA ASP A 180 -13.50 9.71 -0.50
C ASP A 180 -12.73 9.50 0.80
N ARG A 181 -13.46 9.33 1.90
CA ARG A 181 -12.84 8.99 3.18
C ARG A 181 -12.19 7.61 3.16
N LEU A 182 -12.78 6.61 2.50
CA LEU A 182 -12.18 5.28 2.37
C LEU A 182 -10.85 5.34 1.61
N LEU A 183 -10.78 6.13 0.53
CA LEU A 183 -9.54 6.38 -0.20
C LEU A 183 -8.48 7.06 0.66
N ASP A 184 -8.85 8.08 1.45
CA ASP A 184 -7.92 8.72 2.39
C ASP A 184 -7.30 7.70 3.34
N ARG A 185 -8.15 6.90 4.00
CA ARG A 185 -7.70 5.88 4.97
C ARG A 185 -6.85 4.80 4.30
N ALA A 186 -7.21 4.38 3.08
CA ALA A 186 -6.41 3.45 2.30
C ALA A 186 -5.01 4.02 1.97
N CYS A 187 -4.94 5.28 1.52
CA CYS A 187 -3.68 5.95 1.22
C CYS A 187 -2.80 6.12 2.47
N GLU A 188 -3.40 6.55 3.58
CA GLU A 188 -2.71 6.67 4.87
C GLU A 188 -2.14 5.33 5.36
N LEU A 189 -2.92 4.25 5.31
CA LEU A 189 -2.45 2.93 5.75
C LEU A 189 -1.37 2.34 4.85
N LEU A 190 -1.37 2.71 3.57
CA LEU A 190 -0.38 2.29 2.58
C LEU A 190 0.81 3.25 2.49
N ASP A 191 0.88 4.27 3.36
CA ASP A 191 1.93 5.29 3.39
C ASP A 191 2.14 5.99 2.02
N ILE A 192 1.06 6.23 1.25
CA ILE A 192 1.11 6.91 -0.06
C ILE A 192 0.38 8.27 -0.07
N GLU A 193 0.87 9.23 -0.87
CA GLU A 193 0.19 10.51 -1.08
C GLU A 193 -1.11 10.32 -1.90
N ARG A 194 -2.23 10.90 -1.46
CA ARG A 194 -3.50 10.89 -2.21
C ARG A 194 -3.35 11.63 -3.54
N SER A 195 -3.62 10.94 -4.65
CA SER A 195 -3.70 11.57 -5.97
C SER A 195 -5.05 12.29 -6.08
N VAL A 196 -5.06 13.60 -5.88
CA VAL A 196 -6.24 14.41 -6.13
C VAL A 196 -6.32 14.63 -7.64
N THR A 197 -7.09 13.78 -8.34
CA THR A 197 -7.43 14.02 -9.74
C THR A 197 -8.57 15.04 -9.76
N HIS A 198 -8.27 16.27 -10.18
CA HIS A 198 -9.27 17.30 -10.48
C HIS A 198 -10.11 16.94 -11.70
#